data_AF-A0A7J7LFR1-F1
#
_entry.id   AF-A0A7J7LFR1-F1
#
_cell.length_a   1.000
_cell.length_b   1.000
_cell.length_c   1.000
_cell.angle_alpha   90.00
_cell.angle_beta   90.00
_cell.angle_gamma   90.00
#
_symmetry.space_group_name_H-M   'P 1'
#
loop_
_entity.id
_entity.type
_entity.pdbx_description
1 polymer ?
#
loop_
_entity_poly.entity_id
_entity_poly.type
_entity_poly.pdbx_seq_one_letter_code
_entity_poly.pdbx_strand_id
1 'polypeptide(L)'
;MILTMYFAKPLFSISAISLSGFSSSRLSNLSCLKKDDGVGGEDDIFQGFSVLSSDTPWDKDSMWSSMSLYFFSLHVPLSFGGLSVISKILHQPVLDPQIEALSILISQITELFGALALLRYSAKAQYKLSSLFQNRNFSKERNWIQSSVLGFGFLMLVVILTSLLADRLTGPKDVNNILLKEILSSGSISSTACFLVYCFVTPLLEEIVYRGFLMGTLSSTMKWQQAVFISSCIFSLAHLSTENSLQLFVIGWVLGCSYCWSGNLSSSFLLHSLYNAVTLIITLIA
;
A
#
# COMPACT_ATOMS: atom_id res chain seq x y z
N MET A 1 -13.20 11.50 3.75
CA MET A 1 -12.82 10.78 4.97
C MET A 1 -11.86 9.66 4.58
N ILE A 2 -10.56 9.97 4.53
CA ILE A 2 -9.55 8.92 4.51
C ILE A 2 -9.55 8.38 5.92
N LEU A 3 -10.32 7.30 6.11
CA LEU A 3 -10.34 6.54 7.35
C LEU A 3 -8.98 5.88 7.50
N THR A 4 -8.04 6.67 7.99
CA THR A 4 -6.75 6.19 8.40
C THR A 4 -7.01 5.33 9.63
N MET A 5 -6.72 4.04 9.51
CA MET A 5 -6.91 3.11 10.60
C MET A 5 -5.88 3.44 11.68
N TYR A 6 -6.35 3.68 12.91
CA TYR A 6 -5.47 3.87 14.06
C TYR A 6 -4.84 2.52 14.46
N PHE A 7 -3.67 2.54 15.12
CA PHE A 7 -2.91 1.33 15.49
C PHE A 7 -3.18 0.80 16.88
N ALA A 8 -3.60 -0.47 16.95
CA ALA A 8 -4.11 -1.05 18.18
C ALA A 8 -2.96 -1.22 19.15
N LYS A 9 -3.28 -1.12 20.44
CA LYS A 9 -2.47 -1.76 21.48
C LYS A 9 -2.11 -3.16 20.99
N PRO A 10 -0.83 -3.58 21.08
CA PRO A 10 -0.49 -4.94 20.71
C PRO A 10 -1.36 -5.91 21.52
N LEU A 11 -2.20 -6.68 20.84
CA LEU A 11 -3.03 -7.76 21.44
C LEU A 11 -2.16 -8.85 22.10
N PHE A 12 -0.85 -8.81 21.90
CA PHE A 12 0.11 -9.67 22.56
C PHE A 12 0.61 -9.02 23.85
N SER A 13 -0.11 -9.25 24.94
CA SER A 13 0.53 -9.29 26.26
C SER A 13 1.53 -10.45 26.23
N ILE A 14 2.78 -10.19 25.85
CA ILE A 14 3.88 -11.14 26.02
C ILE A 14 4.12 -11.20 27.54
N SER A 15 3.44 -12.13 28.22
CA SER A 15 3.96 -12.63 29.49
C SER A 15 5.33 -13.20 29.21
N ALA A 16 6.31 -12.77 30.00
CA ALA A 16 7.73 -13.05 29.79
C ALA A 16 7.98 -14.55 29.60
N ILE A 17 8.25 -14.96 28.36
CA ILE A 17 8.81 -16.28 28.08
C ILE A 17 10.32 -16.16 28.25
N SER A 18 10.80 -16.70 29.37
CA SER A 18 12.22 -16.94 29.63
C SER A 18 12.79 -17.87 28.54
N LEU A 19 13.58 -17.30 27.62
CA LEU A 19 14.40 -18.08 26.69
C LEU A 19 15.68 -18.51 27.40
N SER A 20 15.59 -19.63 28.13
CA SER A 20 16.77 -20.39 28.54
C SER A 20 17.03 -21.51 27.53
N GLY A 21 18.13 -21.38 26.79
CA GLY A 21 18.82 -22.49 26.16
C GLY A 21 18.41 -22.82 24.74
N PHE A 22 19.17 -22.33 23.76
CA PHE A 22 19.54 -23.18 22.63
C PHE A 22 20.99 -22.93 22.24
N SER A 23 21.74 -24.03 22.29
CA SER A 23 23.19 -24.12 22.16
C SER A 23 23.63 -23.91 20.71
N SER A 24 24.72 -23.16 20.56
CA SER A 24 25.49 -23.00 19.32
C SER A 24 26.24 -24.29 18.99
N SER A 25 25.90 -24.97 17.89
CA SER A 25 26.88 -25.72 17.09
C SER A 25 26.29 -26.21 15.76
N ARG A 26 26.74 -25.62 14.65
CA ARG A 26 27.26 -26.30 13.44
C ARG A 26 27.39 -25.30 12.29
N LEU A 27 28.47 -24.55 12.33
CA LEU A 27 29.12 -23.97 11.15
C LEU A 27 30.16 -24.98 10.68
N SER A 28 29.96 -25.59 9.53
CA SER A 28 31.05 -26.01 8.63
C SER A 28 30.49 -26.69 7.38
N ASN A 29 30.98 -26.21 6.23
CA ASN A 29 31.07 -26.88 4.93
C ASN A 29 29.91 -26.64 3.95
N LEU A 30 30.05 -25.61 3.13
CA LEU A 30 30.26 -25.85 1.70
C LEU A 30 31.01 -24.66 1.05
N SER A 31 32.33 -24.74 1.07
CA SER A 31 33.22 -23.98 0.22
C SER A 31 33.30 -24.68 -1.14
N CYS A 32 32.80 -24.04 -2.20
CA CYS A 32 33.33 -24.23 -3.56
C CYS A 32 33.33 -22.88 -4.26
N LEU A 33 34.54 -22.34 -4.35
CA LEU A 33 34.95 -21.15 -5.06
C LEU A 33 34.46 -21.15 -6.52
N LYS A 34 33.88 -20.02 -6.94
CA LYS A 34 34.35 -19.37 -8.16
C LYS A 34 34.71 -17.94 -7.81
N LYS A 35 36.00 -17.66 -7.96
CA LYS A 35 36.64 -16.36 -7.84
C LYS A 35 36.26 -15.60 -9.11
N ASP A 36 35.50 -14.52 -8.98
CA ASP A 36 35.55 -13.42 -9.94
C ASP A 36 36.11 -12.22 -9.17
N ASP A 37 37.36 -11.91 -9.49
CA ASP A 37 38.03 -10.69 -9.05
C ASP A 37 37.37 -9.52 -9.81
N GLY A 38 36.33 -8.96 -9.21
CA GLY A 38 35.68 -7.74 -9.65
C GLY A 38 35.30 -6.94 -8.42
N VAL A 39 35.84 -5.73 -8.28
CA VAL A 39 35.41 -4.73 -7.29
C VAL A 39 34.00 -4.29 -7.67
N GLY A 40 33.00 -5.12 -7.38
CA GLY A 40 31.57 -4.81 -7.44
C GLY A 40 31.16 -4.28 -6.08
N GLY A 41 31.24 -2.97 -5.91
CA GLY A 41 30.82 -2.29 -4.68
C GLY A 41 29.34 -2.53 -4.39
N GLU A 42 28.90 -2.21 -3.16
CA GLU A 42 27.49 -2.32 -2.71
C GLU A 42 26.46 -1.87 -3.78
N ASP A 43 26.82 -0.91 -4.63
CA ASP A 43 26.04 -0.43 -5.78
C ASP A 43 25.54 -1.55 -6.74
N ASP A 44 26.29 -2.63 -6.97
CA ASP A 44 25.88 -3.73 -7.87
C ASP A 44 24.76 -4.60 -7.27
N ILE A 45 24.82 -4.87 -5.95
CA ILE A 45 23.81 -5.66 -5.24
C ILE A 45 22.47 -4.90 -5.24
N PHE A 46 22.53 -3.59 -4.97
CA PHE A 46 21.33 -2.75 -4.92
C PHE A 46 20.76 -2.45 -6.31
N GLN A 47 21.57 -2.41 -7.38
CA GLN A 47 21.05 -2.35 -8.75
C GLN A 47 20.36 -3.64 -9.16
N GLY A 48 20.87 -4.81 -8.75
CA GLY A 48 20.25 -6.11 -9.01
C GLY A 48 18.91 -6.35 -8.29
N PHE A 49 18.50 -5.50 -7.36
CA PHE A 49 17.25 -5.68 -6.61
C PHE A 49 16.00 -5.47 -7.49
N SER A 50 15.97 -4.40 -8.28
CA SER A 50 14.78 -4.01 -9.04
C SER A 50 14.76 -4.64 -10.43
N VAL A 51 13.59 -5.13 -10.85
CA VAL A 51 13.34 -5.67 -12.20
C VAL A 51 12.49 -4.75 -13.06
N LEU A 52 12.18 -3.54 -12.59
CA LEU A 52 11.38 -2.58 -13.35
C LEU A 52 12.13 -2.11 -14.60
N SER A 53 11.43 -2.13 -15.74
CA SER A 53 12.00 -1.70 -17.01
C SER A 53 12.02 -0.18 -17.12
N SER A 54 13.05 0.36 -17.78
CA SER A 54 13.09 1.76 -18.19
C SER A 54 12.04 2.11 -19.26
N ASP A 55 11.48 1.11 -19.95
CA ASP A 55 10.39 1.32 -20.90
C ASP A 55 9.03 1.39 -20.17
N THR A 56 8.45 2.60 -20.12
CA THR A 56 7.18 2.89 -19.44
C THR A 56 6.06 3.32 -20.40
N PRO A 57 4.80 2.97 -20.11
CA PRO A 57 3.65 3.39 -20.92
C PRO A 57 3.43 4.89 -20.96
N TRP A 58 3.86 5.60 -19.91
CA TRP A 58 3.62 7.02 -19.71
C TRP A 58 4.87 7.85 -19.98
N ASP A 59 4.64 9.09 -20.40
CA ASP A 59 5.65 10.09 -20.64
C ASP A 59 5.98 10.85 -19.34
N LYS A 60 7.26 11.09 -19.10
CA LYS A 60 7.75 11.82 -17.92
C LYS A 60 7.28 13.28 -17.94
N ASP A 61 7.13 13.87 -19.12
CA ASP A 61 6.84 15.30 -19.27
C ASP A 61 5.37 15.60 -18.88
N SER A 62 4.47 14.64 -19.09
CA SER A 62 3.04 14.76 -18.74
C SER A 62 2.69 14.12 -17.39
N MET A 63 3.60 13.34 -16.78
CA MET A 63 3.38 12.61 -15.54
C MET A 63 2.82 13.48 -14.41
N TRP A 64 3.45 14.61 -14.11
CA TRP A 64 3.03 15.50 -13.03
C TRP A 64 1.68 16.17 -13.32
N SER A 65 1.42 16.52 -14.58
CA SER A 65 0.13 17.07 -15.00
C SER A 65 -1.00 16.04 -14.86
N SER A 66 -0.76 14.79 -15.27
CA SER A 66 -1.70 13.68 -15.07
C SER A 66 -1.91 13.36 -13.59
N MET A 67 -0.85 13.36 -12.78
CA MET A 67 -0.96 13.17 -11.33
C MET A 67 -1.76 14.30 -10.66
N SER A 68 -1.52 15.55 -11.06
CA SER A 68 -2.27 16.71 -10.58
C SER A 68 -3.74 16.63 -10.97
N LEU A 69 -4.04 16.25 -12.22
CA LEU A 69 -5.41 16.08 -12.69
C LEU A 69 -6.13 14.96 -11.93
N TYR A 70 -5.48 13.81 -11.71
CA TYR A 70 -6.00 12.76 -10.85
C TYR A 70 -6.28 13.29 -9.44
N PHE A 71 -5.30 13.94 -8.81
CA PHE A 71 -5.40 14.31 -7.42
C PHE A 71 -6.49 15.37 -7.17
N PHE A 72 -6.50 16.45 -7.95
CA PHE A 72 -7.42 17.57 -7.71
C PHE A 72 -8.80 17.37 -8.32
N SER A 73 -8.94 16.57 -9.39
CA SER A 73 -10.23 16.37 -10.06
C SER A 73 -10.93 15.07 -9.68
N LEU A 74 -10.20 14.05 -9.20
CA LEU A 74 -10.78 12.77 -8.81
C LEU A 74 -10.59 12.51 -7.32
N HIS A 75 -9.34 12.41 -6.85
CA HIS A 75 -9.05 11.96 -5.48
C HIS A 75 -9.63 12.90 -4.42
N VAL A 76 -9.26 14.18 -4.43
CA VAL A 76 -9.72 15.13 -3.40
C VAL A 76 -11.25 15.26 -3.38
N PRO A 77 -11.95 15.49 -4.51
CA PRO A 77 -13.40 15.61 -4.51
C PRO A 77 -14.12 14.33 -4.08
N LEU A 78 -13.72 13.16 -4.56
CA LEU A 78 -14.41 11.90 -4.27
C LEU A 78 -14.09 11.38 -2.87
N SER A 79 -12.82 11.44 -2.45
CA SER A 79 -12.39 10.93 -1.15
C SER A 79 -12.75 11.85 0.01
N PHE A 80 -12.80 13.18 -0.17
CA PHE A 80 -13.11 14.12 0.92
C PHE A 80 -14.46 14.84 0.77
N GLY A 81 -14.91 15.11 -0.45
CA GLY A 81 -16.17 15.81 -0.72
C GLY A 81 -17.38 14.91 -0.96
N GLY A 82 -17.18 13.64 -1.34
CA GLY A 82 -18.24 12.72 -1.77
C GLY A 82 -19.39 12.60 -0.77
N LEU A 83 -19.08 12.29 0.50
CA LEU A 83 -20.10 12.15 1.55
C LEU A 83 -20.88 13.45 1.81
N SER A 84 -20.21 14.60 1.76
CA SER A 84 -20.85 15.91 1.94
C SER A 84 -21.87 16.21 0.84
N VAL A 85 -21.56 15.84 -0.40
CA VAL A 85 -22.49 15.96 -1.53
C VAL A 85 -23.70 15.05 -1.34
N ILE A 86 -23.47 13.80 -0.94
CA ILE A 86 -24.56 12.82 -0.72
C ILE A 86 -25.47 13.26 0.44
N SER A 87 -24.89 13.69 1.56
CA SER A 87 -25.64 14.27 2.69
C SER A 87 -26.56 15.41 2.25
N LYS A 88 -26.05 16.30 1.38
CA LYS A 88 -26.84 17.43 0.85
C LYS A 88 -27.96 16.98 -0.10
N ILE A 89 -27.71 15.98 -0.96
CA ILE A 89 -28.71 15.42 -1.89
C ILE A 89 -29.83 14.71 -1.11
N LEU A 90 -29.48 13.96 -0.07
CA LEU A 90 -30.43 13.21 0.75
C LEU A 90 -31.12 14.06 1.81
N HIS A 91 -30.75 15.34 1.95
CA HIS A 91 -31.24 16.24 3.00
C HIS A 91 -31.07 15.68 4.42
N GLN A 92 -30.02 14.89 4.64
CA GLN A 92 -29.72 14.26 5.93
C GLN A 92 -28.33 14.69 6.41
N PRO A 93 -28.23 15.44 7.52
CA PRO A 93 -26.93 15.91 8.03
C PRO A 93 -26.07 14.80 8.62
N VAL A 94 -26.71 13.72 9.10
CA VAL A 94 -26.06 12.49 9.56
C VAL A 94 -26.59 11.36 8.71
N LEU A 95 -25.70 10.70 7.98
CA LEU A 95 -26.06 9.56 7.13
C LEU A 95 -26.18 8.31 8.00
N ASP A 96 -27.13 7.44 7.66
CA ASP A 96 -27.17 6.10 8.21
C ASP A 96 -25.86 5.34 7.84
N PRO A 97 -25.28 4.54 8.75
CA PRO A 97 -24.01 3.84 8.48
C PRO A 97 -24.01 2.95 7.24
N GLN A 98 -25.17 2.39 6.84
CA GLN A 98 -25.27 1.63 5.59
C GLN A 98 -25.20 2.53 4.36
N ILE A 99 -25.89 3.68 4.39
CA ILE A 99 -25.84 4.68 3.32
C ILE A 99 -24.41 5.22 3.20
N GLU A 100 -23.76 5.50 4.32
CA GLU A 100 -22.37 5.95 4.36
C GLU A 100 -21.42 4.93 3.72
N ALA A 101 -21.49 3.66 4.13
CA ALA A 101 -20.66 2.59 3.58
C ALA A 101 -20.85 2.42 2.06
N LEU A 102 -22.10 2.40 1.60
CA LEU A 102 -22.44 2.31 0.17
C LEU A 102 -21.95 3.55 -0.60
N SER A 103 -22.08 4.73 -0.02
CA SER A 103 -21.63 5.98 -0.65
C SER A 103 -20.11 6.03 -0.79
N ILE A 104 -19.37 5.55 0.22
CA ILE A 104 -17.91 5.39 0.14
C ILE A 104 -17.56 4.38 -0.96
N LEU A 105 -18.23 3.23 -1.01
CA LEU A 105 -17.98 2.22 -2.03
C LEU A 105 -18.21 2.75 -3.45
N ILE A 106 -19.34 3.43 -3.68
CA ILE A 106 -19.64 4.03 -4.98
C ILE A 106 -18.58 5.08 -5.33
N SER A 107 -18.22 5.96 -4.40
CA SER A 107 -17.22 7.01 -4.63
C SER A 107 -15.86 6.43 -5.00
N GLN A 108 -15.42 5.37 -4.31
CA GLN A 108 -14.13 4.69 -4.57
C GLN A 108 -14.15 3.92 -5.90
N ILE A 109 -15.27 3.30 -6.26
CA ILE A 109 -15.43 2.68 -7.59
C ILE A 109 -15.39 3.75 -8.69
N THR A 110 -16.07 4.88 -8.50
CA THR A 110 -16.01 6.02 -9.43
C THR A 110 -14.60 6.56 -9.56
N GLU A 111 -13.87 6.70 -8.47
CA GLU A 111 -12.48 7.15 -8.47
C GLU A 111 -11.58 6.16 -9.22
N LEU A 112 -11.74 4.86 -8.97
CA LEU A 112 -11.01 3.81 -9.69
C LEU A 112 -11.25 3.89 -11.20
N PHE A 113 -12.51 3.96 -11.65
CA PHE A 113 -12.80 4.06 -13.08
C PHE A 113 -12.31 5.36 -13.70
N GLY A 114 -12.42 6.49 -12.98
CA GLY A 114 -11.88 7.78 -13.41
C GLY A 114 -10.36 7.74 -13.58
N ALA A 115 -9.65 7.16 -12.61
CA ALA A 115 -8.21 6.99 -12.66
C ALA A 115 -7.80 6.06 -13.81
N LEU A 116 -8.49 4.93 -13.99
CA LEU A 116 -8.26 4.02 -15.12
C LEU A 116 -8.44 4.72 -16.47
N ALA A 117 -9.49 5.52 -16.62
CA ALA A 117 -9.75 6.28 -17.85
C ALA A 117 -8.65 7.32 -18.11
N LEU A 118 -8.27 8.09 -17.09
CA LEU A 118 -7.20 9.09 -17.17
C LEU A 118 -5.83 8.47 -17.51
N LEU A 119 -5.49 7.37 -16.83
CA LEU A 119 -4.25 6.64 -17.07
C LEU A 119 -4.23 5.97 -18.44
N ARG A 120 -5.37 5.48 -18.92
CA ARG A 120 -5.48 4.94 -20.28
C ARG A 120 -5.34 6.02 -21.35
N TYR A 121 -5.92 7.20 -21.12
CA TYR A 121 -5.82 8.33 -22.04
C TYR A 121 -4.39 8.88 -22.13
N SER A 122 -3.68 8.94 -20.99
CA SER A 122 -2.30 9.42 -20.92
C SER A 122 -1.25 8.38 -21.35
N ALA A 123 -1.61 7.10 -21.44
CA ALA A 123 -0.70 6.04 -21.86
C ALA A 123 -0.55 5.97 -23.38
N LYS A 124 0.66 5.63 -23.85
CA LYS A 124 0.93 5.30 -25.26
C LYS A 124 -0.02 4.18 -25.72
N ALA A 125 -0.61 4.34 -26.90
CA ALA A 125 -1.71 3.49 -27.41
C ALA A 125 -1.40 1.97 -27.38
N GLN A 126 -0.14 1.60 -27.59
CA GLN A 126 0.38 0.23 -27.66
C GLN A 126 0.43 -0.53 -26.32
N TYR A 127 0.34 0.15 -25.18
CA TYR A 127 0.41 -0.51 -23.87
C TYR A 127 -0.99 -0.89 -23.37
N LYS A 128 -1.07 -2.10 -22.81
CA LYS A 128 -2.27 -2.60 -22.11
C LYS A 128 -2.05 -2.46 -20.60
N LEU A 129 -3.03 -1.93 -19.87
CA LEU A 129 -2.93 -1.79 -18.42
C LEU A 129 -2.78 -3.15 -17.69
N SER A 130 -3.34 -4.22 -18.27
CA SER A 130 -3.17 -5.58 -17.74
C SER A 130 -1.71 -6.05 -17.70
N SER A 131 -0.81 -5.42 -18.47
CA SER A 131 0.62 -5.71 -18.41
C SER A 131 1.25 -5.40 -17.05
N LEU A 132 0.64 -4.54 -16.23
CA LEU A 132 1.08 -4.27 -14.85
C LEU A 132 0.92 -5.48 -13.93
N PHE A 133 -0.05 -6.35 -14.21
CA PHE A 133 -0.37 -7.55 -13.42
C PHE A 133 0.18 -8.83 -14.04
N GLN A 134 0.72 -8.75 -15.25
CA GLN A 134 1.27 -9.91 -15.94
C GLN A 134 2.61 -10.31 -15.31
N ASN A 135 2.75 -11.61 -15.10
CA ASN A 135 4.02 -12.18 -14.68
C ASN A 135 4.99 -12.04 -15.87
N ARG A 136 5.90 -11.07 -15.79
CA ARG A 136 7.01 -11.03 -16.75
C ARG A 136 7.88 -12.27 -16.49
N ASN A 137 8.50 -12.82 -17.53
CA ASN A 137 9.35 -14.02 -17.46
C ASN A 137 10.66 -13.74 -16.69
N PHE A 138 10.57 -13.30 -15.44
CA PHE A 138 11.67 -13.30 -14.49
C PHE A 138 11.84 -14.72 -13.94
N SER A 139 13.05 -15.07 -13.48
CA SER A 139 13.37 -16.45 -13.07
C SER A 139 12.36 -17.00 -12.05
N LYS A 140 12.24 -18.33 -11.95
CA LYS A 140 11.40 -19.01 -10.93
C LYS A 140 11.66 -18.53 -9.49
N GLU A 141 12.78 -17.86 -9.24
CA GLU A 141 13.18 -17.33 -7.94
C GLU A 141 12.49 -16.01 -7.57
N ARG A 142 11.97 -15.25 -8.56
CA ARG A 142 11.29 -13.96 -8.33
C ARG A 142 9.77 -14.08 -8.39
N ASN A 143 9.23 -14.93 -7.51
CA ASN A 143 7.79 -15.17 -7.44
C ASN A 143 7.06 -14.03 -6.69
N TRP A 144 6.11 -13.37 -7.36
CA TRP A 144 5.32 -12.29 -6.78
C TRP A 144 4.56 -12.69 -5.49
N ILE A 145 4.16 -13.96 -5.34
CA ILE A 145 3.51 -14.47 -4.12
C ILE A 145 4.49 -14.50 -2.96
N GLN A 146 5.72 -14.97 -3.20
CA GLN A 146 6.76 -15.01 -2.18
C GLN A 146 7.12 -13.60 -1.72
N SER A 147 7.22 -12.65 -2.67
CA SER A 147 7.40 -11.22 -2.37
C SER A 147 6.28 -10.67 -1.50
N SER A 148 5.01 -11.00 -1.79
CA SER A 148 3.88 -10.56 -0.98
C SER A 148 3.94 -11.11 0.44
N VAL A 149 4.25 -12.39 0.61
CA VAL A 149 4.32 -13.04 1.94
C VAL A 149 5.47 -12.47 2.77
N LEU A 150 6.67 -12.37 2.19
CA LEU A 150 7.83 -11.82 2.88
C LEU A 150 7.64 -10.33 3.21
N GLY A 151 7.14 -9.56 2.24
CA GLY A 151 6.83 -8.14 2.43
C GLY A 151 5.75 -7.92 3.48
N PHE A 152 4.71 -8.76 3.53
CA PHE A 152 3.68 -8.69 4.57
C PHE A 152 4.27 -8.97 5.95
N GLY A 153 5.07 -10.02 6.10
CA GLY A 153 5.74 -10.33 7.36
C GLY A 153 6.65 -9.20 7.84
N PHE A 154 7.43 -8.62 6.92
CA PHE A 154 8.28 -7.46 7.20
C PHE A 154 7.45 -6.23 7.59
N LEU A 155 6.37 -5.92 6.86
CA LEU A 155 5.49 -4.80 7.17
C LEU A 155 4.89 -4.95 8.57
N MET A 156 4.33 -6.12 8.89
CA MET A 156 3.76 -6.38 10.22
C MET A 156 4.79 -6.24 11.33
N LEU A 157 6.02 -6.72 11.11
CA LEU A 157 7.11 -6.54 12.07
C LEU A 157 7.41 -5.04 12.29
N VAL A 158 7.57 -4.27 11.22
CA VAL A 158 7.85 -2.83 11.34
C VAL A 158 6.70 -2.12 12.05
N VAL A 159 5.45 -2.41 11.69
CA VAL A 159 4.27 -1.82 12.32
C VAL A 159 4.22 -2.11 13.82
N ILE A 160 4.46 -3.37 14.23
CA ILE A 160 4.52 -3.74 15.65
C ILE A 160 5.62 -2.96 16.37
N LEU A 161 6.82 -2.89 15.79
CA LEU A 161 7.94 -2.16 16.39
C LEU A 161 7.65 -0.67 16.51
N THR A 162 7.07 -0.05 15.49
CA THR A 162 6.70 1.36 15.52
C THR A 162 5.58 1.64 16.52
N SER A 163 4.60 0.74 16.66
CA SER A 163 3.55 0.86 17.68
C SER A 163 4.12 0.76 19.10
N LEU A 164 5.02 -0.20 19.34
CA LEU A 164 5.69 -0.34 20.64
C LEU A 164 6.53 0.90 20.98
N LEU A 165 7.21 1.48 19.99
CA LEU A 165 7.96 2.72 20.18
C LEU A 165 7.04 3.91 20.44
N ALA A 166 5.95 4.04 19.69
CA ALA A 166 4.95 5.09 19.89
C ALA A 166 4.33 5.02 21.29
N ASP A 167 3.94 3.83 21.76
CA ASP A 167 3.41 3.62 23.11
C ASP A 167 4.39 4.07 24.20
N ARG A 168 5.70 3.89 23.97
CA ARG A 168 6.76 4.33 24.90
C ARG A 168 6.98 5.84 24.89
N LEU A 169 6.84 6.49 23.74
CA LEU A 169 7.15 7.91 23.57
C LEU A 169 5.95 8.82 23.86
N THR A 170 4.77 8.46 23.36
CA THR A 170 3.56 9.28 23.43
C THR A 170 2.50 8.75 24.38
N GLY A 171 2.74 7.57 24.97
CA GLY A 171 1.74 6.84 25.74
C GLY A 171 0.78 6.05 24.84
N PRO A 172 0.09 5.04 25.40
CA PRO A 172 -0.84 4.22 24.64
C PRO A 172 -2.04 5.04 24.18
N LYS A 173 -2.29 5.05 22.87
CA LYS A 173 -3.50 5.61 22.27
C LYS A 173 -4.44 4.47 21.86
N ASP A 174 -5.72 4.61 22.17
CA ASP A 174 -6.72 3.61 21.75
C ASP A 174 -7.04 3.77 20.26
N VAL A 175 -7.25 2.62 19.59
CA VAL A 175 -7.74 2.56 18.20
C VAL A 175 -9.22 2.62 18.19
N ASN A 176 -9.70 3.82 18.38
CA ASN A 176 -11.12 4.04 18.30
C ASN A 176 -11.36 4.88 17.07
N ASN A 177 -11.30 4.22 15.91
CA ASN A 177 -11.99 4.74 14.73
C ASN A 177 -13.48 4.40 14.90
N ILE A 178 -14.13 5.11 15.85
CA ILE A 178 -15.50 4.84 16.34
C ILE A 178 -16.47 4.73 15.17
N LEU A 179 -16.33 5.65 14.20
CA LEU A 179 -17.15 5.68 13.00
C LEU A 179 -16.96 4.43 12.13
N LEU A 180 -15.73 3.96 11.95
CA LEU A 180 -15.48 2.72 11.22
C LEU A 180 -16.09 1.50 11.92
N LYS A 181 -15.93 1.43 13.25
CA LYS A 181 -16.49 0.34 14.06
C LYS A 181 -18.02 0.34 14.02
N GLU A 182 -18.63 1.52 14.03
CA GLU A 182 -20.08 1.72 13.88
C GLU A 182 -20.56 1.24 12.51
N ILE A 183 -19.88 1.64 11.43
CA ILE A 183 -20.17 1.16 10.07
C ILE A 183 -20.07 -0.37 10.00
N LEU A 184 -18.98 -0.96 10.49
CA LEU A 184 -18.77 -2.41 10.46
C LEU A 184 -19.80 -3.20 11.27
N SER A 185 -20.32 -2.61 12.34
CA SER A 185 -21.27 -3.27 13.27
C SER A 185 -22.74 -3.04 12.91
N SER A 186 -23.03 -2.13 11.97
CA SER A 186 -24.40 -1.72 11.62
C SER A 186 -25.18 -2.73 10.76
N GLY A 187 -24.52 -3.73 10.17
CA GLY A 187 -25.17 -4.77 9.38
C GLY A 187 -24.27 -5.50 8.40
N SER A 188 -24.79 -6.55 7.77
CA SER A 188 -24.04 -7.34 6.78
C SER A 188 -23.73 -6.55 5.51
N ILE A 189 -24.64 -5.67 5.08
CA ILE A 189 -24.47 -4.85 3.88
C ILE A 189 -23.35 -3.82 4.07
N SER A 190 -23.38 -3.04 5.15
CA SER A 190 -22.36 -2.05 5.48
C SER A 190 -20.99 -2.69 5.73
N SER A 191 -20.96 -3.80 6.46
CA SER A 191 -19.74 -4.57 6.70
C SER A 191 -19.12 -5.09 5.39
N THR A 192 -19.95 -5.67 4.51
CA THR A 192 -19.49 -6.17 3.20
C THR A 192 -19.00 -5.03 2.32
N ALA A 193 -19.73 -3.91 2.24
CA ALA A 193 -19.34 -2.74 1.48
C ALA A 193 -18.00 -2.18 1.99
N CYS A 194 -17.85 -2.06 3.31
CA CYS A 194 -16.61 -1.62 3.95
C CYS A 194 -15.44 -2.56 3.62
N PHE A 195 -15.63 -3.87 3.73
CA PHE A 195 -14.61 -4.85 3.38
C PHE A 195 -14.18 -4.74 1.91
N LEU A 196 -15.13 -4.60 0.98
CA LEU A 196 -14.83 -4.43 -0.44
C LEU A 196 -14.03 -3.15 -0.72
N VAL A 197 -14.38 -2.04 -0.07
CA VAL A 197 -13.64 -0.78 -0.20
C VAL A 197 -12.20 -0.96 0.28
N TYR A 198 -12.03 -1.36 1.54
CA TYR A 198 -10.73 -1.33 2.21
C TYR A 198 -9.77 -2.40 1.73
N CYS A 199 -10.29 -3.58 1.40
CA CYS A 199 -9.46 -4.73 1.08
C CYS A 199 -9.29 -4.92 -0.43
N PHE A 200 -10.13 -4.29 -1.27
CA PHE A 200 -10.06 -4.49 -2.72
C PHE A 200 -10.02 -3.19 -3.52
N VAL A 201 -11.08 -2.37 -3.47
CA VAL A 201 -11.23 -1.23 -4.39
C VAL A 201 -10.14 -0.18 -4.16
N THR A 202 -9.95 0.25 -2.92
CA THR A 202 -8.95 1.28 -2.57
C THR A 202 -7.53 0.78 -2.78
N PRO A 203 -7.10 -0.40 -2.28
CA PRO A 203 -5.77 -0.94 -2.58
C PRO A 203 -5.52 -1.06 -4.09
N LEU A 204 -6.50 -1.53 -4.87
CA LEU A 204 -6.33 -1.68 -6.31
C LEU A 204 -6.09 -0.32 -6.99
N LEU A 205 -6.92 0.67 -6.64
CA LEU A 205 -6.79 2.05 -7.13
C LEU A 205 -5.42 2.63 -6.78
N GLU A 206 -5.03 2.54 -5.52
CA GLU A 206 -3.79 3.12 -5.01
C GLU A 206 -2.56 2.45 -5.61
N GLU A 207 -2.54 1.12 -5.72
CA GLU A 207 -1.43 0.43 -6.37
C GLU A 207 -1.30 0.80 -7.85
N ILE A 208 -2.41 0.93 -8.58
CA ILE A 208 -2.39 1.35 -9.98
C ILE A 208 -1.81 2.77 -10.13
N VAL A 209 -2.24 3.72 -9.29
CA VAL A 209 -1.82 5.12 -9.39
C VAL A 209 -0.40 5.32 -8.85
N TYR A 210 -0.11 4.90 -7.63
CA TYR A 210 1.15 5.25 -6.96
C TYR A 210 2.30 4.33 -7.37
N ARG A 211 2.04 3.04 -7.62
CA ARG A 211 3.10 2.06 -7.96
C ARG A 211 3.17 1.85 -9.47
N GLY A 212 2.04 1.51 -10.09
CA GLY A 212 1.98 1.26 -11.53
C GLY A 212 2.33 2.51 -12.35
N PHE A 213 1.63 3.61 -12.11
CA PHE A 213 1.80 4.86 -12.86
C PHE A 213 2.96 5.72 -12.34
N LEU A 214 2.84 6.29 -11.13
CA LEU A 214 3.79 7.28 -10.61
C LEU A 214 5.18 6.68 -10.41
N MET A 215 5.30 5.62 -9.59
CA MET A 215 6.60 5.00 -9.32
C MET A 215 7.19 4.36 -10.57
N GLY A 216 6.38 3.68 -11.38
CA GLY A 216 6.79 3.12 -12.67
C GLY A 216 7.43 4.17 -13.57
N THR A 217 6.77 5.31 -13.75
CA THR A 217 7.28 6.42 -14.57
C THR A 217 8.51 7.10 -13.96
N LEU A 218 8.56 7.27 -12.63
CA LEU A 218 9.76 7.78 -11.96
C LEU A 218 10.95 6.85 -12.19
N SER A 219 10.75 5.53 -12.05
CA SER A 219 11.81 4.52 -12.15
C SER A 219 12.47 4.42 -13.53
N SER A 220 11.84 4.95 -14.59
CA SER A 220 12.48 5.04 -15.92
C SER A 220 13.45 6.21 -16.07
N THR A 221 13.42 7.18 -15.14
CA THR A 221 14.23 8.40 -15.20
C THR A 221 15.22 8.54 -14.05
N MET A 222 15.08 7.73 -12.99
CA MET A 222 15.93 7.78 -11.80
C MET A 222 16.14 6.39 -11.19
N LYS A 223 17.01 6.31 -10.17
CA LYS A 223 17.24 5.05 -9.44
C LYS A 223 15.96 4.59 -8.76
N TRP A 224 15.70 3.28 -8.74
CA TRP A 224 14.47 2.72 -8.18
C TRP A 224 14.24 3.12 -6.71
N GLN A 225 15.30 3.28 -5.92
CA GLN A 225 15.21 3.74 -4.52
C GLN A 225 14.60 5.13 -4.41
N GLN A 226 14.97 6.05 -5.31
CA GLN A 226 14.44 7.40 -5.36
C GLN A 226 12.98 7.39 -5.80
N ALA A 227 12.64 6.55 -6.79
CA ALA A 227 11.26 6.37 -7.23
C ALA A 227 10.36 5.84 -6.10
N VAL A 228 10.81 4.83 -5.34
CA VAL A 228 10.11 4.30 -4.15
C VAL A 228 9.95 5.38 -3.10
N PHE A 229 11.02 6.13 -2.78
CA PHE A 229 10.96 7.21 -1.80
C PHE A 229 9.92 8.26 -2.17
N ILE A 230 10.01 8.81 -3.38
CA ILE A 230 9.12 9.89 -3.85
C ILE A 230 7.67 9.40 -3.91
N SER A 231 7.43 8.21 -4.46
CA SER A 231 6.08 7.63 -4.52
C SER A 231 5.51 7.42 -3.12
N SER A 232 6.31 6.92 -2.16
CA SER A 232 5.88 6.71 -0.77
C SER A 232 5.57 8.02 -0.04
N CYS A 233 6.35 9.08 -0.29
CA CYS A 233 6.06 10.42 0.23
C CYS A 233 4.74 10.96 -0.33
N ILE A 234 4.54 10.87 -1.65
CA ILE A 234 3.32 11.35 -2.29
C ILE A 234 2.09 10.55 -1.84
N PHE A 235 2.22 9.22 -1.73
CA PHE A 235 1.20 8.34 -1.17
C PHE A 235 0.80 8.77 0.25
N SER A 236 1.77 8.98 1.14
CA SER A 236 1.53 9.46 2.50
C SER A 236 0.87 10.84 2.54
N LEU A 237 1.35 11.79 1.73
CA LEU A 237 0.79 13.14 1.66
C LEU A 237 -0.64 13.16 1.10
N ALA A 238 -0.94 12.30 0.12
CA ALA A 238 -2.27 12.18 -0.46
C ALA A 238 -3.33 11.80 0.58
N HIS A 239 -2.93 11.14 1.66
CA HIS A 239 -3.83 10.77 2.74
C HIS A 239 -4.28 11.95 3.62
N LEU A 240 -3.60 13.11 3.52
CA LEU A 240 -3.87 14.32 4.31
C LEU A 240 -4.00 14.06 5.82
N SER A 241 -3.27 13.06 6.34
CA SER A 241 -3.27 12.65 7.74
C SER A 241 -1.90 12.91 8.36
N THR A 242 -1.79 13.92 9.22
CA THR A 242 -0.53 14.24 9.89
C THR A 242 -0.12 13.14 10.86
N GLU A 243 -1.08 12.58 11.58
CA GLU A 243 -0.84 11.56 12.62
C GLU A 243 -0.29 10.25 12.07
N ASN A 244 -0.79 9.83 10.90
CA ASN A 244 -0.43 8.54 10.31
C ASN A 244 0.59 8.68 9.16
N SER A 245 1.06 9.89 8.89
CA SER A 245 1.94 10.20 7.75
C SER A 245 3.18 9.28 7.69
N LEU A 246 3.92 9.16 8.79
CA LEU A 246 5.11 8.32 8.88
C LEU A 246 4.79 6.85 8.58
N GLN A 247 3.68 6.35 9.09
CA GLN A 247 3.28 4.97 8.89
C GLN A 247 2.83 4.69 7.46
N LEU A 248 2.05 5.59 6.88
CA LEU A 248 1.65 5.52 5.48
C LEU A 248 2.87 5.59 4.56
N PHE A 249 3.90 6.36 4.93
CA PHE A 249 5.17 6.36 4.20
C PHE A 249 5.87 4.99 4.29
N VAL A 250 5.92 4.37 5.47
CA VAL A 250 6.51 3.03 5.64
C VAL A 250 5.76 1.95 4.86
N ILE A 251 4.42 1.94 4.92
CA ILE A 251 3.56 1.06 4.10
C ILE A 251 3.85 1.33 2.61
N GLY A 252 3.86 2.62 2.26
CA GLY A 252 4.36 3.22 1.03
C GLY A 252 5.56 2.48 0.45
N TRP A 253 6.61 2.47 1.26
CA TRP A 253 7.94 1.98 0.98
C TRP A 253 7.97 0.48 0.76
N VAL A 254 7.39 -0.29 1.68
CA VAL A 254 7.39 -1.77 1.62
C VAL A 254 6.64 -2.26 0.38
N LEU A 255 5.49 -1.63 0.06
CA LEU A 255 4.73 -1.92 -1.16
C LEU A 255 5.55 -1.62 -2.42
N GLY A 256 6.23 -0.47 -2.45
CA GLY A 256 7.10 -0.08 -3.55
C GLY A 256 8.28 -1.04 -3.75
N CYS A 257 8.94 -1.47 -2.67
CA CYS A 257 10.00 -2.47 -2.71
C CYS A 257 9.50 -3.83 -3.22
N SER A 258 8.32 -4.28 -2.77
CA SER A 258 7.71 -5.53 -3.22
C SER A 258 7.43 -5.49 -4.73
N TYR A 259 6.92 -4.37 -5.24
CA TYR A 259 6.71 -4.19 -6.68
C TYR A 259 8.04 -4.10 -7.46
N CYS A 260 9.06 -3.40 -6.94
CA CYS A 260 10.37 -3.34 -7.58
C CYS A 260 11.02 -4.71 -7.74
N TRP A 261 10.92 -5.56 -6.71
CA TRP A 261 11.54 -6.89 -6.73
C TRP A 261 10.80 -7.89 -7.62
N SER A 262 9.46 -7.85 -7.57
CA SER A 262 8.59 -8.81 -8.31
C SER A 262 8.30 -8.39 -9.75
N GLY A 263 8.31 -7.08 -10.04
CA GLY A 263 7.87 -6.53 -11.33
C GLY A 263 6.38 -6.76 -11.64
N ASN A 264 5.60 -7.24 -10.67
CA ASN A 264 4.19 -7.58 -10.82
C ASN A 264 3.37 -6.84 -9.75
N LEU A 265 2.44 -5.98 -10.20
CA LEU A 265 1.62 -5.17 -9.32
C LEU A 265 0.70 -6.00 -8.41
N SER A 266 0.40 -7.25 -8.79
CA SER A 266 -0.31 -8.21 -7.93
C SER A 266 0.40 -8.42 -6.60
N SER A 267 1.74 -8.28 -6.56
CA SER A 267 2.50 -8.49 -5.34
C SER A 267 2.19 -7.45 -4.28
N SER A 268 2.27 -6.17 -4.67
CA SER A 268 1.99 -5.06 -3.78
C SER A 268 0.49 -4.95 -3.49
N PHE A 269 -0.38 -5.21 -4.48
CA PHE A 269 -1.83 -5.28 -4.26
C PHE A 269 -2.20 -6.31 -3.20
N LEU A 270 -1.72 -7.55 -3.31
CA LEU A 270 -2.02 -8.60 -2.33
C LEU A 270 -1.51 -8.22 -0.93
N LEU A 271 -0.28 -7.70 -0.84
CA LEU A 271 0.31 -7.25 0.43
C LEU A 271 -0.54 -6.15 1.07
N HIS A 272 -0.93 -5.15 0.30
CA HIS A 272 -1.76 -4.02 0.74
C HIS A 272 -3.14 -4.48 1.20
N SER A 273 -3.81 -5.31 0.40
CA SER A 273 -5.12 -5.90 0.74
C SER A 273 -5.07 -6.70 2.03
N LEU A 274 -4.03 -7.52 2.23
CA LEU A 274 -3.86 -8.31 3.46
C LEU A 274 -3.63 -7.41 4.67
N TYR A 275 -2.81 -6.37 4.53
CA TYR A 275 -2.56 -5.39 5.58
C TYR A 275 -3.85 -4.67 6.00
N ASN A 276 -4.64 -4.20 5.03
CA ASN A 276 -5.91 -3.55 5.32
C ASN A 276 -6.93 -4.51 5.93
N ALA A 277 -6.99 -5.76 5.46
CA ALA A 277 -7.87 -6.78 6.03
C ALA A 277 -7.55 -7.07 7.50
N VAL A 278 -6.27 -7.23 7.85
CA VAL A 278 -5.85 -7.41 9.24
C VAL A 278 -6.24 -6.22 10.09
N THR A 279 -6.01 -5.01 9.60
CA THR A 279 -6.33 -3.79 10.35
C THR A 279 -7.85 -3.64 10.54
N LEU A 280 -8.65 -4.05 9.55
CA LEU A 280 -10.12 -4.06 9.62
C LEU A 280 -10.63 -5.07 10.65
N ILE A 281 -10.06 -6.27 10.65
CA ILE A 281 -10.37 -7.30 11.65
C ILE A 281 -10.02 -6.81 13.05
N ILE A 282 -8.83 -6.21 13.23
CA ILE A 282 -8.41 -5.62 14.52
C ILE A 282 -9.41 -4.56 14.98
N THR A 283 -9.88 -3.68 14.07
CA THR A 283 -10.84 -2.62 14.40
C THR A 283 -12.21 -3.18 14.80
N LEU A 284 -12.60 -4.33 14.25
CA LEU A 284 -13.86 -4.99 14.60
C LEU A 284 -13.82 -5.65 15.99
N ILE A 285 -12.67 -6.21 16.39
CA ILE A 285 -12.53 -6.99 17.63
C ILE A 285 -12.03 -6.17 18.84
N ALA A 286 -11.35 -5.05 18.61
CA ALA A 286 -10.93 -4.10 19.65
C ALA A 286 -12.11 -3.25 20.10
#